data_AF-A0A8K1FP96-F1
#
_entry.id   AF-A0A8K1FP96-F1
#
_cell.length_a   1.000
_cell.length_b   1.000
_cell.length_c   1.000
_cell.angle_alpha   90.00
_cell.angle_beta   90.00
_cell.angle_gamma   90.00
#
_symmetry.space_group_name_H-M   'P 1'
#
loop_
_entity.id
_entity.type
_entity.pdbx_description
1 polymer ?
#
loop_
_entity_poly.entity_id
_entity_poly.type
_entity_poly.pdbx_seq_one_letter_code
_entity_poly.pdbx_strand_id
1 'polypeptide(L)'
;MACTGAGIISILILFIAVVLNVVSFILPMWSTSEVVNGSLKDDVTKADFAAGIWGYCTDVELTKNKSGNESVAFDHCYFFHTSNDYDVSELNATWAKDFASFSVCEGYEKADSIGSVALSAYAGGLAIAAGMDAGQFEVFLKRSCSALGSATIVFASFAASTGVLAFIGLVLGVTCCKNRSSFNVAVKVLISFAFVSTFLTFILWLFQSHPLGKEDDVGLSGSFIISVLSAILFFISGGLLARHSKMTS
;
A
#
# COMPACT_ATOMS: atom_id res chain seq x y z
N MET A 1 -18.85 -34.99 -14.51
CA MET A 1 -18.27 -33.77 -13.92
C MET A 1 -17.51 -34.22 -12.70
N ALA A 2 -16.19 -34.19 -12.72
CA ALA A 2 -15.39 -34.60 -11.58
C ALA A 2 -14.73 -33.35 -11.01
N CYS A 3 -15.33 -32.76 -9.97
CA CYS A 3 -14.63 -31.85 -9.10
C CYS A 3 -13.47 -32.65 -8.49
N THR A 4 -12.23 -32.42 -8.94
CA THR A 4 -11.11 -33.11 -8.32
C THR A 4 -10.75 -32.40 -7.01
N GLY A 5 -10.17 -33.13 -6.06
CA GLY A 5 -9.70 -32.51 -4.81
C GLY A 5 -8.74 -31.34 -5.05
N ALA A 6 -7.95 -31.38 -6.13
CA ALA A 6 -7.08 -30.28 -6.52
C ALA A 6 -7.85 -29.00 -6.91
N GLY A 7 -9.03 -29.13 -7.53
CA GLY A 7 -9.88 -27.99 -7.89
C GLY A 7 -10.48 -27.31 -6.66
N ILE A 8 -10.97 -28.09 -5.70
CA ILE A 8 -11.54 -27.58 -4.44
C ILE A 8 -10.45 -26.88 -3.61
N ILE A 9 -9.27 -27.49 -3.48
CA ILE A 9 -8.14 -26.89 -2.76
C ILE A 9 -7.70 -25.60 -3.47
N SER A 10 -7.70 -25.57 -4.81
CA SER A 10 -7.38 -24.35 -5.57
C SER A 10 -8.34 -23.20 -5.26
N ILE A 11 -9.64 -23.47 -5.08
CA ILE A 11 -10.64 -22.46 -4.72
C ILE A 11 -10.35 -21.89 -3.33
N LEU A 12 -10.10 -22.75 -2.34
CA LEU A 12 -9.81 -22.33 -0.97
C LEU A 12 -8.55 -21.48 -0.90
N ILE A 13 -7.48 -21.90 -1.57
CA ILE A 13 -6.22 -21.15 -1.59
C ILE A 13 -6.38 -19.82 -2.30
N LEU A 14 -7.10 -19.78 -3.42
CA LEU A 14 -7.34 -18.54 -4.16
C LEU A 14 -8.20 -17.56 -3.35
N PHE A 15 -9.20 -18.04 -2.62
CA PHE A 15 -10.00 -17.21 -1.71
C PHE A 15 -9.12 -16.51 -0.68
N ILE A 16 -8.26 -17.27 0.01
CA ILE A 16 -7.32 -16.71 1.00
C ILE A 16 -6.38 -15.72 0.32
N ALA A 17 -5.83 -16.05 -0.85
CA ALA A 17 -4.94 -15.15 -1.60
C ALA A 17 -5.59 -13.79 -1.88
N VAL A 18 -6.85 -13.80 -2.36
CA VAL A 18 -7.61 -12.58 -2.68
C VAL A 18 -7.91 -11.77 -1.44
N VAL A 19 -8.36 -12.40 -0.35
CA VAL A 19 -8.65 -11.69 0.92
C VAL A 19 -7.38 -11.01 1.44
N LEU A 20 -6.25 -11.73 1.47
CA LEU A 20 -4.97 -11.18 1.89
C LEU A 20 -4.51 -10.04 0.97
N ASN A 21 -4.72 -10.15 -0.35
CA ASN A 21 -4.38 -9.10 -1.32
C ASN A 21 -5.17 -7.81 -1.07
N VAL A 22 -6.48 -7.93 -0.88
CA VAL A 22 -7.38 -6.80 -0.63
C VAL A 22 -7.07 -6.14 0.70
N VAL A 23 -6.85 -6.94 1.76
CA VAL A 23 -6.47 -6.42 3.08
C VAL A 23 -5.14 -5.69 3.01
N SER A 24 -4.15 -6.25 2.31
CA SER A 24 -2.86 -5.61 2.08
C SER A 24 -3.00 -4.28 1.32
N PHE A 25 -3.88 -4.21 0.31
CA PHE A 25 -4.14 -2.98 -0.44
C PHE A 25 -4.76 -1.87 0.43
N ILE A 26 -5.68 -2.23 1.34
CA ILE A 26 -6.41 -1.28 2.20
C ILE A 26 -5.56 -0.85 3.41
N LEU A 27 -4.77 -1.73 4.01
CA LEU A 27 -4.09 -1.37 5.25
C LEU A 27 -2.83 -0.54 4.99
N PRO A 28 -2.69 0.67 5.59
CA PRO A 28 -1.53 1.53 5.42
C PRO A 28 -0.27 1.07 6.19
N MET A 29 -0.13 -0.24 6.43
CA MET A 29 0.97 -0.85 7.19
C MET A 29 1.94 -1.60 6.28
N TRP A 30 2.34 -0.98 5.16
CA TRP A 30 3.38 -1.55 4.29
C TRP A 30 4.77 -1.25 4.82
N SER A 31 4.97 -0.03 5.30
CA SER A 31 6.17 0.40 6.01
C SER A 31 5.78 1.12 7.29
N THR A 32 6.36 0.72 8.41
CA THR A 32 6.08 1.36 9.71
C THR A 32 7.37 1.76 10.40
N SER A 33 7.35 2.88 11.12
CA SER A 33 8.36 3.23 12.12
C SER A 33 7.67 3.49 13.45
N GLU A 34 8.22 2.93 14.52
CA GLU A 34 7.84 3.19 15.91
C GLU A 34 8.89 4.08 16.61
N VAL A 35 9.87 4.62 15.86
CA VAL A 35 11.06 5.27 16.44
C VAL A 35 11.19 6.70 15.96
N VAL A 36 11.19 7.65 16.89
CA VAL A 36 11.52 9.06 16.65
C VAL A 36 13.00 9.17 16.26
N ASN A 37 13.30 9.77 15.10
CA ASN A 37 14.66 10.01 14.65
C ASN A 37 15.47 10.77 15.72
N GLY A 38 16.72 10.37 15.94
CA GLY A 38 17.60 10.91 17.00
C GLY A 38 17.82 12.44 16.95
N SER A 39 17.57 13.07 15.81
CA SER A 39 17.68 14.53 15.61
C SER A 39 16.49 15.33 16.15
N LEU A 40 15.33 14.69 16.39
CA LEU A 40 14.07 15.32 16.83
C LEU A 40 13.63 14.93 18.26
N LYS A 41 14.48 14.19 18.98
CA LYS A 41 14.21 13.67 20.33
C LYS A 41 13.89 14.74 21.39
N ASP A 42 14.29 15.99 21.16
CA ASP A 42 14.03 17.09 22.11
C ASP A 42 12.64 17.73 21.94
N ASP A 43 11.93 17.51 20.83
CA ASP A 43 10.63 18.14 20.54
C ASP A 43 9.45 17.15 20.40
N VAL A 44 9.69 15.88 20.02
CA VAL A 44 8.63 14.88 19.76
C VAL A 44 8.82 13.63 20.63
N THR A 45 7.83 13.29 21.45
CA THR A 45 7.94 12.18 22.43
C THR A 45 7.63 10.82 21.80
N LYS A 46 6.71 10.78 20.81
CA LYS A 46 6.37 9.58 20.04
C LYS A 46 5.82 9.98 18.66
N ALA A 47 6.30 9.32 17.60
CA ALA A 47 5.77 9.46 16.25
C ALA A 47 5.56 8.05 15.69
N ASP A 48 4.31 7.64 15.48
CA ASP A 48 3.99 6.39 14.80
C ASP A 48 3.71 6.71 13.32
N PHE A 49 4.61 6.27 12.44
CA PHE A 49 4.48 6.46 10.99
C PHE A 49 4.05 5.14 10.35
N ALA A 50 2.97 5.17 9.56
CA ALA A 50 2.50 4.03 8.80
C ALA A 50 2.24 4.42 7.34
N ALA A 51 3.08 3.95 6.41
CA ALA A 51 2.89 4.16 4.98
C ALA A 51 2.29 2.93 4.29
N GLY A 52 1.32 3.16 3.42
CA GLY A 52 0.72 2.20 2.51
C GLY A 52 0.67 2.67 1.06
N ILE A 53 0.14 1.82 0.19
CA ILE A 53 0.10 2.08 -1.26
C ILE A 53 -0.68 3.35 -1.62
N TRP A 54 -1.75 3.64 -0.89
CA TRP A 54 -2.66 4.76 -1.18
C TRP A 54 -2.29 6.07 -0.47
N GLY A 55 -1.42 6.02 0.52
CA GLY A 55 -1.23 7.11 1.47
C GLY A 55 -0.42 6.68 2.68
N TYR A 56 -0.18 7.62 3.58
CA TYR A 56 0.47 7.39 4.85
C TYR A 56 -0.35 8.01 5.98
N CYS A 57 -0.27 7.40 7.15
CA CYS A 57 -0.88 7.89 8.37
C CYS A 57 0.23 8.25 9.36
N THR A 58 0.02 9.34 10.08
CA THR A 58 0.92 9.80 11.13
C THR A 58 0.13 9.95 12.41
N ASP A 59 0.78 9.63 13.52
CA ASP A 59 0.33 9.97 14.86
C ASP A 59 1.51 10.67 15.54
N VAL A 60 1.36 11.94 15.88
CA VAL A 60 2.41 12.76 16.51
C VAL A 60 1.92 13.27 17.85
N GLU A 61 2.49 12.76 18.93
CA GLU A 61 2.28 13.33 20.26
C GLU A 61 3.21 14.54 20.44
N LEU A 62 2.68 15.75 20.19
CA LEU A 62 3.40 17.00 20.40
C LEU A 62 3.48 17.34 21.90
N THR A 63 4.70 17.48 22.41
CA THR A 63 4.98 17.78 23.82
C THR A 63 4.72 19.25 24.17
N LYS A 64 3.50 19.77 23.98
CA LYS A 64 3.09 21.05 24.61
C LYS A 64 1.58 21.16 24.78
N ASN A 65 1.19 20.85 26.01
CA ASN A 65 -0.08 21.09 26.70
C ASN A 65 -1.22 20.05 26.58
N LYS A 66 -1.31 19.30 27.68
CA LYS A 66 -2.50 18.78 28.37
C LYS A 66 -3.01 17.38 27.99
N SER A 67 -2.56 16.44 28.83
CA SER A 67 -3.43 15.59 29.66
C SER A 67 -4.43 14.71 28.91
N GLY A 68 -3.97 13.53 28.50
CA GLY A 68 -4.83 12.37 28.27
C GLY A 68 -3.99 11.13 28.05
N ASN A 69 -4.03 10.19 29.00
CA ASN A 69 -3.57 8.82 28.75
C ASN A 69 -4.61 8.15 27.84
N GLU A 70 -4.51 8.31 26.53
CA GLU A 70 -5.31 7.54 25.58
C GLU A 70 -4.43 6.94 24.50
N SER A 71 -4.56 5.62 24.38
CA SER A 71 -3.80 4.73 23.52
C SER A 71 -4.35 4.73 22.09
N VAL A 72 -3.45 4.82 21.11
CA VAL A 72 -3.57 4.38 19.71
C VAL A 72 -4.82 4.91 18.97
N ALA A 73 -4.69 6.10 18.39
CA ALA A 73 -5.56 6.57 17.31
C ALA A 73 -4.70 7.25 16.25
N PHE A 74 -4.59 6.66 15.06
CA PHE A 74 -4.04 7.32 13.87
C PHE A 74 -4.97 8.49 13.51
N ASP A 75 -4.73 9.68 14.05
CA ASP A 75 -5.69 10.80 13.93
C ASP A 75 -5.63 11.47 12.54
N HIS A 76 -4.52 11.29 11.81
CA HIS A 76 -4.34 11.89 10.48
C HIS A 76 -3.79 10.90 9.43
N CYS A 77 -4.60 10.61 8.41
CA CYS A 77 -4.21 9.82 7.23
C CYS A 77 -4.26 10.68 5.95
N TYR A 78 -3.13 10.74 5.25
CA TYR A 78 -2.92 11.53 4.04
C TYR A 78 -2.85 10.62 2.81
N PHE A 79 -3.72 10.86 1.82
CA PHE A 79 -3.68 10.14 0.54
C PHE A 79 -2.73 10.82 -0.45
N PHE A 80 -2.00 10.00 -1.22
CA PHE A 80 -1.03 10.51 -2.20
C PHE A 80 -1.71 11.20 -3.38
N HIS A 81 -2.73 10.55 -3.96
CA HIS A 81 -3.35 10.96 -5.23
C HIS A 81 -4.83 11.34 -5.11
N THR A 82 -5.39 11.33 -3.90
CA THR A 82 -6.79 11.69 -3.66
C THR A 82 -6.83 12.85 -2.68
N SER A 83 -7.66 13.85 -2.97
CA SER A 83 -7.84 14.99 -2.09
C SER A 83 -8.56 14.55 -0.81
N ASN A 84 -7.96 14.86 0.33
CA ASN A 84 -8.63 14.86 1.62
C ASN A 84 -8.52 16.28 2.17
N ASP A 85 -9.64 16.84 2.64
CA ASP A 85 -9.58 18.03 3.51
C ASP A 85 -8.81 17.64 4.77
N TYR A 86 -7.75 18.38 5.08
CA TYR A 86 -6.97 18.16 6.29
C TYR A 86 -7.19 19.28 7.30
N ASP A 87 -7.22 18.90 8.57
CA ASP A 87 -7.25 19.84 9.68
C ASP A 87 -5.80 20.11 10.12
N VAL A 88 -5.16 21.10 9.51
CA VAL A 88 -3.81 21.59 9.89
C VAL A 88 -3.88 22.63 11.01
N SER A 89 -4.86 22.53 11.90
CA SER A 89 -4.95 23.43 13.05
C SER A 89 -3.70 23.38 13.95
N GLU A 90 -2.94 22.28 13.93
CA GLU A 90 -1.68 22.13 14.68
C GLU A 90 -0.43 22.62 13.95
N LEU A 91 -0.39 22.57 12.61
CA LEU A 91 0.68 23.20 11.85
C LEU A 91 0.39 24.69 11.75
N ASN A 92 0.93 25.46 12.70
CA ASN A 92 0.88 26.92 12.83
C ASN A 92 1.61 27.68 11.70
N ALA A 93 1.44 27.22 10.46
CA ALA A 93 2.16 27.65 9.30
C ALA A 93 1.13 28.08 8.26
N THR A 94 1.11 29.38 7.93
CA THR A 94 0.19 30.01 6.98
C THR A 94 0.11 29.30 5.61
N TRP A 95 1.16 28.57 5.22
CA TRP A 95 1.20 27.79 3.99
C TRP A 95 0.40 26.48 4.06
N ALA A 96 0.22 25.88 5.23
CA ALA A 96 -0.51 24.62 5.38
C ALA A 96 -1.99 24.78 4.98
N LYS A 97 -2.60 25.94 5.24
CA LYS A 97 -4.00 26.20 4.85
C LYS A 97 -4.22 26.27 3.33
N ASP A 98 -3.20 26.69 2.57
CA ASP A 98 -3.29 26.80 1.10
C ASP A 98 -3.15 25.44 0.39
N PHE A 99 -2.60 24.44 1.09
CA PHE A 99 -2.50 23.09 0.58
C PHE A 99 -3.67 22.19 1.06
N ALA A 100 -4.53 22.68 1.98
CA ALA A 100 -5.61 21.97 2.72
C ALA A 100 -6.55 21.13 1.90
N SER A 101 -6.81 21.59 0.68
CA SER A 101 -7.75 20.98 -0.25
C SER A 101 -7.08 20.04 -1.26
N PHE A 102 -5.75 19.97 -1.29
CA PHE A 102 -4.99 19.26 -2.32
C PHE A 102 -4.49 17.92 -1.82
N SER A 103 -4.40 16.93 -2.72
CA SER A 103 -3.71 15.67 -2.42
C SER A 103 -2.23 15.92 -2.14
N VAL A 104 -1.56 15.00 -1.43
CA VAL A 104 -0.14 15.19 -1.07
C VAL A 104 0.73 15.43 -2.30
N CYS A 105 0.46 14.71 -3.40
CA CYS A 105 1.22 14.84 -4.64
C CYS A 105 0.87 16.07 -5.47
N GLU A 106 -0.39 16.53 -5.44
CA GLU A 106 -0.77 17.79 -6.08
C GLU A 106 -0.17 19.00 -5.33
N GLY A 107 -0.14 18.94 -4.00
CA GLY A 107 0.58 19.93 -3.18
C GLY A 107 2.09 19.92 -3.47
N TYR A 108 2.68 18.74 -3.62
CA TYR A 108 4.09 18.59 -3.98
C TYR A 108 4.41 19.17 -5.36
N GLU A 109 3.62 18.87 -6.40
CA GLU A 109 3.80 19.39 -7.75
C GLU A 109 3.64 20.92 -7.80
N LYS A 110 2.67 21.45 -7.06
CA LYS A 110 2.46 22.91 -6.96
C LYS A 110 3.61 23.59 -6.21
N ALA A 111 4.14 22.99 -5.15
CA ALA A 111 5.32 23.50 -4.45
C ALA A 111 6.57 23.48 -5.35
N ASP A 112 6.76 22.44 -6.17
CA ASP A 112 7.82 22.35 -7.18
C ASP A 112 7.71 23.49 -8.20
N SER A 113 6.49 23.81 -8.64
CA SER A 113 6.22 24.89 -9.60
C SER A 113 6.55 26.30 -9.09
N ILE A 114 6.52 26.50 -7.78
CA ILE A 114 6.82 27.78 -7.12
C ILE A 114 8.33 27.94 -6.93
N GLY A 115 9.05 26.85 -6.66
CA GLY A 115 10.51 26.79 -6.56
C GLY A 115 11.03 25.86 -5.48
N SER A 116 12.30 25.48 -5.56
CA SER A 116 12.94 24.47 -4.69
C SER A 116 12.85 24.80 -3.19
N VAL A 117 12.84 26.08 -2.83
CA VAL A 117 12.72 26.52 -1.42
C VAL A 117 11.33 26.23 -0.86
N ALA A 118 10.27 26.41 -1.67
CA ALA A 118 8.90 26.11 -1.27
C ALA A 118 8.66 24.61 -1.17
N LEU A 119 9.28 23.84 -2.08
CA LEU A 119 9.22 22.38 -2.08
C LEU A 119 9.85 21.77 -0.84
N SER A 120 11.07 22.17 -0.47
CA SER A 120 11.71 21.65 0.74
C SER A 120 11.03 22.15 2.02
N ALA A 121 10.39 23.33 2.02
CA ALA A 121 9.57 23.78 3.14
C ALA A 121 8.29 22.94 3.30
N TYR A 122 7.63 22.58 2.19
CA TYR A 122 6.45 21.72 2.18
C TYR A 122 6.80 20.29 2.62
N ALA A 123 7.84 19.70 2.03
CA ALA A 123 8.32 18.37 2.39
C ALA A 123 8.83 18.31 3.83
N GLY A 124 9.57 19.34 4.28
CA GLY A 124 10.05 19.44 5.66
C GLY A 124 8.91 19.60 6.67
N GLY A 125 7.85 20.32 6.32
CA GLY A 125 6.65 20.42 7.16
C GLY A 125 5.93 19.08 7.34
N LEU A 126 5.78 18.31 6.26
CA LEU A 126 5.22 16.96 6.31
C LEU A 126 6.16 15.98 7.04
N ALA A 127 7.47 16.13 6.89
CA ALA A 127 8.46 15.32 7.59
C ALA A 127 8.41 15.55 9.11
N ILE A 128 8.26 16.80 9.57
CA ILE A 128 8.06 17.12 10.99
C ILE A 128 6.76 16.50 11.50
N ALA A 129 5.67 16.62 10.73
CA ALA A 129 4.39 16.00 11.06
C ALA A 129 4.41 14.46 11.03
N ALA A 130 5.41 13.87 10.37
CA ALA A 130 5.65 12.43 10.34
C ALA A 130 6.75 11.97 11.31
N GLY A 131 7.45 12.90 11.99
CA GLY A 131 8.59 12.60 12.85
C GLY A 131 9.84 12.10 12.11
N MET A 132 10.00 12.43 10.83
CA MET A 132 11.04 11.90 9.93
C MET A 132 12.06 12.98 9.51
N ASP A 133 13.22 12.55 9.00
CA ASP A 133 14.18 13.48 8.37
C ASP A 133 13.58 14.13 7.11
N ALA A 134 13.69 15.45 7.02
CA ALA A 134 13.15 16.22 5.90
C ALA A 134 13.75 15.83 4.54
N GLY A 135 15.04 15.49 4.49
CA GLY A 135 15.71 15.10 3.26
C GLY A 135 15.28 13.72 2.77
N GLN A 136 15.23 12.72 3.65
CA GLN A 136 14.75 11.37 3.29
C GLN A 136 13.27 11.38 2.91
N PHE A 137 12.46 12.14 3.64
CA PHE A 137 11.03 12.25 3.37
C PHE A 137 10.75 12.94 2.03
N GLU A 138 11.49 14.00 1.67
CA GLU A 138 11.39 14.64 0.35
C GLU A 138 11.68 13.63 -0.78
N VAL A 139 12.72 12.80 -0.64
CA VAL A 139 13.04 11.76 -1.63
C VAL A 139 11.94 10.70 -1.71
N PHE A 140 11.35 10.32 -0.58
CA PHE A 140 10.22 9.41 -0.52
C PHE A 140 8.98 10.00 -1.21
N LEU A 141 8.63 11.25 -0.92
CA LEU A 141 7.52 11.96 -1.57
C LEU A 141 7.75 12.08 -3.07
N LYS A 142 8.96 12.44 -3.50
CA LYS A 142 9.33 12.50 -4.92
C LYS A 142 9.09 11.17 -5.62
N ARG A 143 9.45 10.04 -5.00
CA ARG A 143 9.21 8.70 -5.58
C ARG A 143 7.72 8.35 -5.58
N SER A 144 7.02 8.65 -4.50
CA SER A 144 5.59 8.39 -4.31
C SER A 144 4.71 9.21 -5.26
N CYS A 145 5.11 10.43 -5.59
CA CYS A 145 4.37 11.32 -6.48
C CYS A 145 4.83 11.23 -7.94
N SER A 146 5.91 10.49 -8.21
CA SER A 146 6.35 10.20 -9.58
C SER A 146 5.54 9.06 -10.22
N ALA A 147 5.86 8.76 -11.47
CA ALA A 147 5.33 7.60 -12.18
C ALA A 147 5.48 6.28 -11.42
N LEU A 148 6.46 6.17 -10.50
CA LEU A 148 6.69 4.98 -9.70
C LEU A 148 5.57 4.73 -8.67
N GLY A 149 5.14 5.75 -7.92
CA GLY A 149 4.03 5.62 -6.98
C GLY A 149 2.70 5.40 -7.70
N SER A 150 2.46 6.14 -8.79
CA SER A 150 1.30 5.93 -9.67
C SER A 150 1.25 4.50 -10.24
N ALA A 151 2.38 3.93 -10.65
CA ALA A 151 2.45 2.55 -11.11
C ALA A 151 2.13 1.57 -9.97
N THR A 152 2.64 1.82 -8.76
CA THR A 152 2.43 0.95 -7.59
C THR A 152 0.94 0.83 -7.25
N ILE A 153 0.22 1.95 -7.18
CA ILE A 153 -1.23 1.94 -6.89
C ILE A 153 -2.04 1.29 -8.02
N VAL A 154 -1.68 1.51 -9.29
CA VAL A 154 -2.36 0.88 -10.43
C VAL A 154 -2.15 -0.63 -10.44
N PHE A 155 -0.93 -1.11 -10.24
CA PHE A 155 -0.65 -2.54 -10.18
C PHE A 155 -1.32 -3.20 -8.98
N ALA A 156 -1.38 -2.53 -7.83
CA ALA A 156 -2.08 -3.04 -6.67
C ALA A 156 -3.60 -3.14 -6.91
N SER A 157 -4.18 -2.12 -7.55
CA SER A 157 -5.60 -2.09 -7.93
C SER A 157 -5.94 -3.18 -8.94
N PHE A 158 -5.07 -3.39 -9.93
CA PHE A 158 -5.19 -4.48 -10.89
C PHE A 158 -5.05 -5.85 -10.24
N ALA A 159 -4.13 -6.03 -9.30
CA ALA A 159 -4.01 -7.27 -8.55
C ALA A 159 -5.30 -7.62 -7.79
N ALA A 160 -5.85 -6.65 -7.07
CA ALA A 160 -7.08 -6.84 -6.29
C ALA A 160 -8.28 -7.17 -7.19
N SER A 161 -8.51 -6.36 -8.23
CA SER A 161 -9.65 -6.53 -9.14
C SER A 161 -9.57 -7.83 -9.95
N THR A 162 -8.41 -8.14 -10.54
CA THR A 162 -8.23 -9.39 -11.29
C THR A 162 -8.21 -10.62 -10.41
N GLY A 163 -7.74 -10.52 -9.17
CA GLY A 163 -7.85 -11.58 -8.16
C GLY A 163 -9.31 -11.94 -7.85
N VAL A 164 -10.17 -10.95 -7.61
CA VAL A 164 -11.61 -11.18 -7.37
C VAL A 164 -12.29 -11.82 -8.58
N LEU A 165 -12.01 -11.30 -9.79
CA LEU A 165 -12.55 -11.88 -11.03
C LEU A 165 -12.06 -13.33 -11.25
N ALA A 166 -10.78 -13.60 -10.95
CA ALA A 166 -10.21 -14.94 -11.01
C ALA A 166 -10.89 -15.89 -10.03
N PHE A 167 -11.23 -15.43 -8.81
CA PHE A 167 -11.94 -16.24 -7.83
C PHE A 167 -13.34 -16.63 -8.30
N ILE A 168 -14.14 -15.65 -8.77
CA ILE A 168 -15.47 -15.89 -9.32
C ILE A 168 -15.38 -16.85 -10.51
N GLY A 169 -14.43 -16.60 -11.42
CA GLY A 169 -14.18 -17.47 -12.56
C GLY A 169 -13.77 -18.88 -12.16
N LEU A 170 -12.95 -19.05 -11.13
CA LEU A 170 -12.52 -20.37 -10.67
C LEU A 170 -13.69 -21.16 -10.07
N VAL A 171 -14.52 -20.52 -9.25
CA VAL A 171 -15.72 -21.16 -8.67
C VAL A 171 -16.62 -21.65 -9.80
N LEU A 172 -17.00 -20.78 -10.73
CA LEU A 172 -17.85 -21.15 -11.88
C LEU A 172 -17.20 -22.23 -12.76
N GLY A 173 -15.88 -22.16 -12.94
CA GLY A 173 -15.11 -23.05 -13.82
C GLY A 173 -15.03 -24.48 -13.29
N VAL A 174 -14.94 -24.63 -11.97
CA VAL A 174 -14.90 -25.93 -11.30
C VAL A 174 -16.31 -26.48 -11.04
N THR A 175 -17.30 -25.65 -10.70
CA THR A 175 -18.65 -26.12 -10.31
C THR A 175 -19.61 -26.29 -11.47
N CYS A 176 -19.55 -25.42 -12.51
CA CYS A 176 -20.62 -25.31 -13.51
C CYS A 176 -20.15 -25.59 -14.94
N CYS A 177 -18.86 -25.41 -15.26
CA CYS A 177 -18.38 -25.53 -16.64
C CYS A 177 -17.77 -26.90 -16.96
N LYS A 178 -17.99 -27.37 -18.21
CA LYS A 178 -17.31 -28.55 -18.75
C LYS A 178 -15.82 -28.23 -18.91
N ASN A 179 -14.96 -29.12 -18.41
CA ASN A 179 -13.52 -28.91 -18.18
C ASN A 179 -12.69 -28.37 -19.38
N ARG A 180 -13.17 -28.59 -20.61
CA ARG A 180 -12.50 -28.21 -21.87
C ARG A 180 -12.94 -26.84 -22.43
N SER A 181 -13.55 -25.99 -21.61
CA SER A 181 -13.99 -24.65 -22.01
C SER A 181 -12.83 -23.66 -22.00
N SER A 182 -12.77 -22.75 -23.00
CA SER A 182 -11.90 -21.57 -23.04
C SER A 182 -11.93 -20.76 -21.73
N PHE A 183 -13.00 -20.92 -20.95
CA PHE A 183 -13.17 -20.35 -19.62
C PHE A 183 -12.05 -20.73 -18.63
N ASN A 184 -11.65 -22.02 -18.58
CA ASN A 184 -10.57 -22.45 -17.67
C ASN A 184 -9.19 -21.89 -18.08
N VAL A 185 -9.01 -21.57 -19.36
CA VAL A 185 -7.81 -20.88 -19.85
C VAL A 185 -7.85 -19.41 -19.44
N ALA A 186 -8.99 -18.74 -19.58
CA ALA A 186 -9.16 -17.35 -19.15
C ALA A 186 -8.90 -17.17 -17.64
N VAL A 187 -9.41 -18.07 -16.80
CA VAL A 187 -9.15 -18.03 -15.34
C VAL A 187 -7.67 -18.18 -15.01
N LYS A 188 -6.93 -19.05 -15.71
CA LYS A 188 -5.46 -19.17 -15.52
C LYS A 188 -4.73 -17.88 -15.88
N VAL A 189 -5.14 -17.22 -16.96
CA VAL A 189 -4.56 -15.93 -17.36
C VAL A 189 -4.83 -14.88 -16.29
N LEU A 190 -6.04 -14.82 -15.75
CA LEU A 190 -6.39 -13.88 -14.67
C LEU A 190 -5.58 -14.13 -13.40
N ILE A 191 -5.42 -15.39 -12.95
CA ILE A 191 -4.59 -15.73 -11.78
C ILE A 191 -3.12 -15.35 -12.04
N SER A 192 -2.60 -15.63 -13.24
CA SER A 192 -1.23 -15.27 -13.61
C SER A 192 -1.02 -13.75 -13.64
N PHE A 193 -2.01 -13.00 -14.12
CA PHE A 193 -1.96 -11.55 -14.15
C PHE A 193 -2.00 -10.98 -12.73
N ALA A 194 -2.91 -11.46 -11.87
CA ALA A 194 -2.97 -11.07 -10.46
C ALA A 194 -1.64 -11.33 -9.72
N PHE A 195 -1.00 -12.48 -9.99
CA PHE A 195 0.33 -12.80 -9.46
C PHE A 195 1.38 -11.77 -9.90
N VAL A 196 1.50 -11.52 -11.22
CA VAL A 196 2.50 -10.58 -11.77
C VAL A 196 2.25 -9.17 -11.25
N SER A 197 1.00 -8.71 -11.21
CA SER A 197 0.64 -7.39 -10.67
C SER A 197 0.98 -7.26 -9.19
N THR A 198 0.68 -8.28 -8.37
CA THR A 198 1.07 -8.30 -6.94
C THR A 198 2.59 -8.28 -6.79
N PHE A 199 3.30 -9.04 -7.63
CA PHE A 199 4.75 -9.09 -7.64
C PHE A 199 5.39 -7.73 -7.96
N LEU A 200 4.91 -7.08 -9.02
CA LEU A 200 5.35 -5.74 -9.38
C LEU A 200 5.04 -4.72 -8.28
N THR A 201 3.88 -4.82 -7.65
CA THR A 201 3.48 -3.91 -6.57
C THR A 201 4.50 -3.90 -5.43
N PHE A 202 4.89 -5.07 -4.91
CA PHE A 202 5.84 -5.09 -3.80
C PHE A 202 7.26 -4.71 -4.23
N ILE A 203 7.69 -5.02 -5.46
CA ILE A 203 8.99 -4.60 -5.98
C ILE A 203 9.05 -3.07 -6.07
N LEU A 204 8.02 -2.45 -6.65
CA LEU A 204 7.94 -1.00 -6.75
C LEU A 204 7.89 -0.35 -5.36
N TRP A 205 7.16 -0.96 -4.41
CA TRP A 205 7.14 -0.48 -3.02
C TRP A 205 8.53 -0.50 -2.37
N LEU A 206 9.34 -1.53 -2.59
CA LEU A 206 10.72 -1.56 -2.07
C LEU A 206 11.55 -0.40 -2.60
N PHE A 207 11.42 -0.06 -3.89
CA PHE A 207 12.08 1.12 -4.46
C PHE A 207 11.51 2.43 -3.91
N GLN A 208 10.20 2.50 -3.67
CA GLN A 208 9.53 3.68 -3.13
C GLN A 208 9.97 3.96 -1.70
N SER A 209 9.98 2.94 -0.83
CA SER A 209 10.24 3.03 0.61
C SER A 209 11.73 2.97 1.00
N HIS A 210 12.63 2.54 0.11
CA HIS A 210 14.08 2.49 0.36
C HIS A 210 14.71 3.74 1.02
N PRO A 211 14.40 5.00 0.66
CA PRO A 211 15.02 6.16 1.31
C PRO A 211 14.72 6.25 2.81
N LEU A 212 13.60 5.69 3.26
CA LEU A 212 13.14 5.82 4.65
C LEU A 212 13.92 4.93 5.65
N GLY A 213 14.60 3.88 5.18
CA GLY A 213 15.19 2.86 6.06
C GLY A 213 16.59 3.14 6.61
N LYS A 214 17.23 4.28 6.28
CA LYS A 214 18.62 4.54 6.69
C LYS A 214 18.77 5.33 7.97
N GLU A 215 17.88 6.28 8.24
CA GLU A 215 17.98 7.17 9.40
C GLU A 215 16.71 7.18 10.27
N ASP A 216 15.54 6.78 9.72
CA ASP A 216 14.25 6.84 10.40
C ASP A 216 13.76 5.46 10.94
N ASP A 217 14.60 4.42 10.86
CA ASP A 217 14.31 3.02 11.27
C ASP A 217 12.99 2.45 10.70
N VAL A 218 12.59 2.91 9.51
CA VAL A 218 11.35 2.50 8.85
C VAL A 218 11.51 1.10 8.27
N GLY A 219 10.81 0.15 8.88
CA GLY A 219 10.82 -1.26 8.50
C GLY A 219 9.65 -1.64 7.60
N LEU A 220 9.75 -2.80 6.93
CA LEU A 220 8.63 -3.44 6.25
C LEU A 220 7.68 -4.05 7.27
N SER A 221 6.38 -3.81 7.14
CA SER A 221 5.38 -4.17 8.15
C SER A 221 4.36 -5.19 7.63
N GLY A 222 3.31 -5.44 8.41
CA GLY A 222 2.36 -6.53 8.22
C GLY A 222 1.73 -6.57 6.82
N SER A 223 1.30 -5.44 6.26
CA SER A 223 0.66 -5.40 4.93
C SER A 223 1.62 -5.84 3.82
N PHE A 224 2.90 -5.52 3.93
CA PHE A 224 3.91 -5.96 2.96
C PHE A 224 4.08 -7.48 3.00
N ILE A 225 4.20 -8.06 4.21
CA ILE A 225 4.33 -9.51 4.40
C ILE A 225 3.08 -10.23 3.87
N ILE A 226 1.89 -9.71 4.17
CA ILE A 226 0.62 -10.23 3.69
C ILE A 226 0.55 -10.20 2.15
N SER A 227 1.08 -9.16 1.50
CA SER A 227 1.16 -9.06 0.04
C SER A 227 2.05 -10.15 -0.56
N VAL A 228 3.22 -10.39 0.05
CA VAL A 228 4.15 -11.45 -0.37
C VAL A 228 3.52 -12.83 -0.22
N LEU A 229 2.85 -13.09 0.91
CA LEU A 229 2.10 -14.33 1.12
C LEU A 229 0.98 -14.50 0.10
N SER A 230 0.24 -13.44 -0.21
CA SER A 230 -0.79 -13.44 -1.24
C SER A 230 -0.23 -13.82 -2.62
N ALA A 231 0.93 -13.27 -3.01
CA ALA A 231 1.60 -13.62 -4.27
C ALA A 231 1.97 -15.11 -4.34
N ILE A 232 2.49 -15.67 -3.24
CA ILE A 232 2.81 -17.11 -3.15
C ILE A 232 1.54 -17.96 -3.32
N LEU A 233 0.44 -17.57 -2.66
CA LEU A 233 -0.83 -18.29 -2.75
C LEU A 233 -1.45 -18.19 -4.16
N PHE A 234 -1.34 -17.05 -4.85
CA PHE A 234 -1.73 -16.94 -6.26
C PHE A 234 -0.94 -17.93 -7.13
N PHE A 235 0.38 -18.00 -6.96
CA PHE A 235 1.22 -18.96 -7.68
C PHE A 235 0.81 -20.42 -7.42
N ILE A 236 0.61 -20.79 -6.16
CA ILE A 236 0.16 -22.15 -5.77
C ILE A 236 -1.20 -22.46 -6.38
N SER A 237 -2.16 -21.54 -6.29
CA SER A 237 -3.51 -21.72 -6.86
C SER A 237 -3.47 -21.94 -8.38
N GLY A 238 -2.65 -21.18 -9.11
CA GLY A 238 -2.46 -21.36 -10.55
C GLY A 238 -1.91 -22.74 -10.89
N GLY A 239 -0.95 -23.24 -10.11
CA GLY A 239 -0.40 -24.59 -10.25
C GLY A 239 -1.44 -25.70 -9.99
N LEU A 240 -2.27 -25.54 -8.95
CA LEU A 240 -3.33 -26.50 -8.63
C LEU A 240 -4.43 -26.52 -9.70
N LEU A 241 -4.83 -25.36 -10.22
CA LEU A 241 -5.75 -25.27 -11.34
C LEU A 241 -5.18 -25.91 -12.61
N ALA A 242 -3.89 -25.71 -12.90
CA ALA A 242 -3.23 -26.37 -14.02
C ALA A 242 -3.24 -27.91 -13.87
N ARG A 243 -3.02 -28.41 -12.65
CA ARG A 243 -3.11 -29.84 -12.33
C ARG A 243 -4.54 -30.37 -12.45
N HIS A 244 -5.53 -29.64 -11.96
CA HIS A 244 -6.95 -29.98 -12.11
C HIS A 244 -7.31 -30.16 -13.58
N SER A 245 -6.94 -29.21 -14.45
CA SER A 245 -7.23 -29.30 -15.89
C SER A 245 -6.57 -30.51 -16.57
N LYS A 246 -5.37 -30.92 -16.13
CA LYS A 246 -4.67 -32.09 -16.70
C LYS A 246 -5.32 -33.42 -16.31
N MET A 247 -5.81 -33.56 -15.07
CA MET A 247 -6.43 -34.80 -14.57
C MET A 247 -7.81 -35.08 -15.15
N THR A 248 -8.44 -34.06 -15.72
CA THR A 248 -9.81 -34.08 -16.23
C THR A 248 -9.86 -33.93 -17.75
N SER A 249 -8.70 -33.95 -18.41
CA SER A 249 -8.52 -34.06 -19.87
C SER A 249 -8.37 -35.50 -20.29
#